data_AF-A0A0G3G826-F1
#
_entry.id   AF-A0A0G3G826-F1
#
_cell.length_a   1.000
_cell.length_b   1.000
_cell.length_c   1.000
_cell.angle_alpha   90.00
_cell.angle_beta   90.00
_cell.angle_gamma   90.00
#
_symmetry.space_group_name_H-M   'P 1'
#
loop_
_entity.id
_entity.type
_entity.pdbx_description
1 polymer ?
#
loop_
_entity_poly.entity_id
_entity_poly.type
_entity_poly.pdbx_seq_one_letter_code
_entity_poly.pdbx_strand_id
1 'polypeptide(L)' 'MTTTEKLRAMEELWEDLARNPADISVPDWHREVLEQRQASAASGDARFHPWGDVKQRLRNR' A
#
# COMPACT_ATOMS: atom_id res chain seq x y z
N MET A 1 3.95 27.06 -3.43
CA MET A 1 2.97 25.97 -3.58
C MET A 1 2.11 25.87 -2.33
N THR A 2 0.80 25.99 -2.48
CA THR A 2 -0.20 25.67 -1.45
C THR A 2 -0.24 24.16 -1.19
N THR A 3 -0.86 23.72 -0.09
CA THR A 3 -1.05 22.28 0.18
C THR A 3 -1.79 21.58 -0.95
N THR A 4 -2.82 22.23 -1.51
CA THR A 4 -3.59 21.71 -2.64
C THR A 4 -2.73 21.53 -3.89
N GLU A 5 -1.87 22.51 -4.20
CA GLU A 5 -0.95 22.42 -5.34
C GLU A 5 0.08 21.29 -5.16
N LYS A 6 0.57 21.09 -3.93
CA LYS A 6 1.50 19.98 -3.63
C LYS A 6 0.81 18.62 -3.83
N LEU A 7 -0.42 18.47 -3.35
CA LEU A 7 -1.18 17.23 -3.48
C LEU A 7 -1.48 16.91 -4.95
N ARG A 8 -1.92 17.91 -5.73
CA ARG A 8 -2.16 17.72 -7.17
C ARG A 8 -0.89 17.32 -7.91
N ALA A 9 0.24 17.97 -7.62
CA ALA A 9 1.52 17.60 -8.22
C ALA A 9 1.93 16.16 -7.87
N MET A 10 1.71 15.70 -6.63
CA MET A 10 1.95 14.31 -6.25
C MET A 10 1.06 13.33 -7.03
N GLU A 11 -0.20 13.70 -7.26
CA GLU A 11 -1.17 12.86 -7.98
C GLU A 11 -0.84 12.76 -9.47
N GLU A 12 -0.48 13.87 -10.12
CA GLU A 12 -0.03 13.90 -11.51
C GLU A 12 1.25 13.07 -11.72
N LEU A 13 2.22 13.21 -10.81
CA LEU A 13 3.45 12.40 -10.83
C LEU A 13 3.15 10.92 -10.63
N TRP A 14 2.23 10.59 -9.71
CA TRP A 14 1.85 9.21 -9.45
C TRP A 14 1.14 8.58 -10.66
N GLU A 15 0.21 9.31 -11.29
CA GLU A 15 -0.45 8.87 -12.51
C GLU A 15 0.53 8.62 -13.65
N ASP A 16 1.53 9.50 -13.82
CA ASP A 16 2.56 9.37 -14.85
C ASP A 16 3.41 8.12 -14.65
N LEU A 17 3.95 7.92 -13.43
CA LEU A 17 4.72 6.75 -13.06
C LEU A 17 3.93 5.44 -13.21
N ALA A 18 2.62 5.49 -12.94
CA ALA A 18 1.75 4.32 -13.03
C ALA A 18 1.45 3.88 -14.48
N ARG A 19 1.74 4.69 -15.51
CA ARG A 19 1.50 4.31 -16.91
C ARG A 19 2.45 3.21 -17.39
N ASN A 20 3.71 3.24 -16.93
CA ASN A 20 4.73 2.26 -17.29
C ASN A 20 5.33 1.64 -16.02
N PRO A 21 4.58 0.82 -15.27
CA PRO A 21 5.04 0.27 -14.01
C PRO A 21 6.25 -0.67 -14.18
N ALA A 22 6.48 -1.19 -15.39
CA ALA A 22 7.64 -2.02 -15.71
C ALA A 22 8.97 -1.24 -15.74
N ASP A 23 8.93 0.09 -15.92
CA ASP A 23 10.12 0.94 -15.93
C ASP A 23 10.66 1.21 -14.51
N ILE A 24 9.87 0.86 -13.49
CA ILE A 24 10.22 1.02 -12.08
C ILE A 24 10.59 -0.35 -11.53
N SER A 25 11.87 -0.56 -11.25
CA SER A 25 12.32 -1.79 -10.60
C SER A 25 11.71 -1.90 -9.20
N VAL A 26 11.14 -3.06 -8.91
CA VAL A 26 10.66 -3.38 -7.57
C VAL A 26 11.88 -3.61 -6.67
N PRO A 27 12.04 -2.86 -5.56
CA PRO A 27 13.14 -3.10 -4.64
C PRO A 27 13.07 -4.51 -4.05
N ASP A 28 14.22 -5.18 -3.91
CA ASP A 28 14.26 -6.58 -3.44
C ASP A 28 13.58 -6.77 -2.07
N TRP A 29 13.70 -5.78 -1.17
CA TRP A 29 13.07 -5.83 0.15
C TRP A 29 11.52 -5.89 0.09
N HIS A 30 10.89 -5.46 -1.00
CA HIS A 30 9.44 -5.62 -1.15
C HIS A 30 9.05 -7.10 -1.17
N ARG A 31 9.85 -7.93 -1.85
CA ARG A 31 9.65 -9.39 -1.88
C ARG A 31 9.81 -9.97 -0.48
N GLU A 32 10.86 -9.61 0.22
CA GLU A 32 11.15 -10.09 1.58
C GLU A 32 9.97 -9.77 2.53
N VAL A 33 9.41 -8.57 2.44
CA VAL A 33 8.23 -8.18 3.24
C VAL A 33 6.99 -9.00 2.87
N LEU A 34 6.76 -9.29 1.59
CA LEU A 34 5.64 -10.13 1.17
C LEU A 34 5.80 -11.57 1.65
N GLU A 35 7.00 -12.14 1.53
CA GLU A 35 7.32 -13.48 2.01
C GLU A 35 7.14 -13.58 3.54
N GLN A 36 7.64 -12.59 4.29
CA GLN A 36 7.45 -12.52 5.73
C GLN A 36 5.96 -12.48 6.11
N ARG A 37 5.17 -11.61 5.45
CA ARG A 37 3.73 -11.48 5.73
C ARG A 37 2.97 -12.76 5.39
N GLN A 38 3.34 -13.43 4.29
CA GLN A 38 2.75 -14.70 3.90
C GLN A 38 3.07 -15.79 4.92
N ALA A 39 4.32 -15.86 5.40
CA ALA A 39 4.72 -16.80 6.44
C ALA A 39 3.94 -16.57 7.75
N SER A 40 3.79 -15.31 8.19
CA SER A 40 2.99 -14.97 9.38
C SER A 40 1.51 -15.31 9.21
N ALA A 41 0.95 -15.17 8.01
CA ALA A 41 -0.42 -15.58 7.75
C ALA A 41 -0.57 -17.12 7.79
N ALA A 42 0.41 -17.85 7.27
CA ALA A 42 0.43 -19.31 7.27
C ALA A 42 0.65 -19.91 8.67
N SER A 43 1.47 -19.28 9.52
CA SER A 43 1.67 -19.69 10.91
C SER A 43 0.49 -19.32 11.82
N GLY A 44 -0.40 -18.42 11.37
CA GLY A 44 -1.53 -17.92 12.15
C GLY A 44 -1.20 -16.72 13.04
N ASP A 45 0.05 -16.23 13.00
CA ASP A 45 0.49 -15.02 13.71
C ASP A 45 -0.13 -13.74 13.14
N ALA A 46 -0.49 -13.76 11.86
CA ALA A 46 -1.24 -12.70 11.18
C ALA A 46 -2.56 -13.24 10.63
N ARG A 47 -3.60 -12.39 10.60
CA ARG A 47 -4.92 -12.75 10.09
C ARG A 47 -5.43 -11.71 9.10
N PHE A 48 -6.09 -12.18 8.06
CA PHE A 48 -6.85 -11.31 7.18
C PHE A 48 -8.15 -10.90 7.86
N HIS A 49 -8.51 -9.63 7.69
CA HIS A 49 -9.78 -9.09 8.18
C HIS A 49 -10.59 -8.56 7.00
N PRO A 50 -11.91 -8.82 6.96
CA PRO A 50 -12.78 -8.19 5.99
C PRO A 50 -12.65 -6.67 6.06
N TRP A 51 -12.56 -6.02 4.90
CA TRP A 51 -12.35 -4.57 4.83
C TRP A 51 -13.48 -3.77 5.48
N GLY A 52 -14.72 -4.28 5.43
CA GLY A 52 -15.88 -3.70 6.12
C GLY A 52 -15.66 -3.60 7.63
N ASP A 53 -15.25 -4.70 8.25
CA ASP A 53 -15.00 -4.78 9.70
C ASP A 53 -13.89 -3.83 10.14
N VAL A 54 -12.82 -3.74 9.34
CA VAL A 54 -11.71 -2.82 9.60
C VAL A 54 -12.18 -1.37 9.54
N LYS A 55 -12.97 -0.99 8.52
CA LYS A 55 -13.54 0.37 8.42
C LYS A 55 -14.44 0.69 9.60
N GLN A 56 -15.32 -0.24 9.99
CA GLN A 56 -16.21 -0.05 11.14
C GLN A 56 -15.40 0.18 12.42
N ARG A 57 -14.37 -0.64 12.66
CA ARG A 57 -13.49 -0.50 13.83
C ARG A 57 -12.75 0.85 13.85
N LEU A 58 -12.28 1.33 12.71
CA LEU A 58 -11.55 2.61 12.62
C LEU A 58 -12.45 3.84 12.79
N ARG A 59 -13.71 3.78 12.36
CA ARG A 59 -14.67 4.88 12.54
C ARG A 59 -15.20 4.99 13.97
N ASN A 60 -15.22 3.87 14.70
CA ASN A 60 -15.68 3.80 16.08
C ASN A 60 -14.56 4.10 17.09
N ARG A 61 -13.44 4.68 16.63
CA ARG A 61 -12.25 4.99 17.42
C ARG A 61 -12.11 6.50 17.56
#